data_AF-A0A9P5P1J4-F1
#
_entry.id   AF-A0A9P5P1J4-F1
#
_cell.length_a   1.000
_cell.length_b   1.000
_cell.length_c   1.000
_cell.angle_alpha   90.00
_cell.angle_beta   90.00
_cell.angle_gamma   90.00
#
_symmetry.space_group_name_H-M   'P 1'
#
loop_
_entity.id
_entity.type
_entity.pdbx_description
1 polymer ?
#
loop_
_entity_poly.entity_id
_entity_poly.type
_entity_poly.pdbx_seq_one_letter_code
_entity_poly.pdbx_strand_id
1 'polypeptide(L)'
;MRLNRANATMRDQDRLRGLNGQNTVQDEACESIWRELVANWKRRTQLVEYCVSVVDQSLTEKRAVLEDQTQDESSRRRTQGEMYADQVKRKQVRNELSVESIVRKRSADAFTSRCKYFVPPQTDTEARKMWEAAERGD
;
A
#
# COMPACT_ATOMS: atom_id res chain seq x y z
N MET A 1 13.41 -1.74 -2.02
CA MET A 1 13.72 -1.97 -3.45
C MET A 1 15.13 -2.51 -3.58
N ARG A 2 15.32 -3.67 -4.24
CA ARG A 2 16.63 -4.32 -4.38
C ARG A 2 17.02 -4.44 -5.85
N LEU A 3 17.30 -3.31 -6.52
CA LEU A 3 17.55 -3.26 -7.97
C LEU A 3 18.70 -4.17 -8.42
N ASN A 4 19.78 -4.25 -7.64
CA ASN A 4 20.90 -5.14 -7.95
C ASN A 4 20.49 -6.63 -7.97
N ARG A 5 19.53 -7.02 -7.11
CA ARG A 5 18.97 -8.37 -7.13
C ARG A 5 18.14 -8.61 -8.38
N ALA A 6 17.29 -7.65 -8.77
CA ALA A 6 16.45 -7.78 -9.95
C ALA A 6 17.29 -7.89 -11.24
N ASN A 7 18.34 -7.06 -11.37
CA ASN A 7 19.28 -7.14 -12.49
C ASN A 7 19.98 -8.51 -12.53
N ALA A 8 20.42 -9.05 -11.39
CA ALA A 8 21.03 -10.37 -11.34
C ALA A 8 20.07 -11.47 -11.82
N THR A 9 18.81 -11.45 -11.35
CA THR A 9 17.80 -12.42 -11.77
C THR A 9 17.45 -12.32 -13.25
N MET A 10 17.39 -11.11 -13.83
CA MET A 10 17.11 -10.96 -15.27
C MET A 10 18.30 -11.42 -16.12
N ARG A 11 19.54 -11.15 -15.69
CA ARG A 11 20.74 -11.71 -16.35
C ARG A 11 20.76 -13.23 -16.32
N ASP A 12 20.32 -13.86 -15.23
CA ASP A 12 20.21 -15.32 -15.15
C ASP A 12 19.17 -15.86 -16.13
N GLN A 13 18.02 -15.19 -16.25
CA GLN A 13 16.97 -15.58 -17.19
C GLN A 13 17.39 -15.40 -18.65
N ASP A 14 18.09 -14.31 -18.97
CA ASP A 14 18.62 -14.05 -20.30
C ASP A 14 19.62 -15.14 -20.72
N ARG A 15 20.53 -15.53 -19.82
CA ARG A 15 21.46 -16.66 -20.03
C ARG A 15 20.76 -17.99 -20.30
N LEU A 16 19.60 -18.23 -19.68
CA LEU A 16 18.84 -19.48 -19.84
C LEU A 16 17.93 -19.49 -21.07
N ARG A 17 17.41 -18.32 -21.47
CA ARG A 17 16.41 -18.21 -22.55
C ARG A 17 16.99 -17.77 -23.90
N GLY A 18 18.21 -17.22 -23.93
CA GLY A 18 18.87 -16.80 -25.17
C GLY A 18 18.04 -15.78 -25.96
N LEU A 19 17.38 -14.86 -25.25
CA LEU A 19 16.44 -13.92 -25.87
C LEU A 19 17.24 -12.81 -26.59
N ASN A 20 17.16 -12.80 -27.92
CA ASN A 20 17.51 -11.63 -28.75
C ASN A 20 16.39 -10.56 -28.66
N GLY A 21 16.03 -10.15 -27.44
CA GLY A 21 15.03 -9.12 -27.20
C GLY A 21 15.57 -7.72 -27.50
N GLN A 22 14.73 -6.83 -28.05
CA GLN A 22 15.08 -5.41 -28.23
C GLN A 22 15.26 -4.65 -26.91
N ASN A 23 14.73 -5.18 -25.80
CA ASN A 23 14.80 -4.55 -24.49
C ASN A 23 16.10 -4.94 -23.78
N THR A 24 16.70 -3.98 -23.09
CA THR A 24 17.89 -4.29 -22.28
C THR A 24 17.47 -5.04 -21.02
N VAL A 25 18.38 -5.87 -20.49
CA VAL A 25 18.20 -6.55 -19.19
C VAL A 25 17.81 -5.56 -18.06
N GLN A 26 18.27 -4.31 -18.17
CA GLN A 26 17.93 -3.25 -17.24
C GLN A 26 16.46 -2.80 -17.37
N ASP A 27 15.93 -2.73 -18.59
CA ASP A 27 14.53 -2.36 -18.83
C ASP A 27 13.58 -3.42 -18.27
N GLU A 28 13.90 -4.70 -18.48
CA GLU A 28 13.14 -5.82 -17.92
C GLU A 28 13.19 -5.84 -16.38
N ALA A 29 14.34 -5.52 -15.79
CA ALA A 29 14.47 -5.42 -14.35
C ALA A 29 13.68 -4.22 -13.77
N CYS A 30 13.69 -3.08 -14.46
CA CYS A 30 12.88 -1.92 -14.10
C CYS A 30 11.38 -2.25 -14.17
N GLU A 31 10.93 -2.94 -15.23
CA GLU A 31 9.55 -3.38 -15.37
C GLU A 31 9.14 -4.36 -14.26
N SER A 32 9.98 -5.34 -13.96
CA SER A 32 9.72 -6.31 -12.88
C SER A 32 9.57 -5.62 -11.53
N ILE A 33 10.47 -4.69 -11.20
CA ILE A 33 10.39 -3.92 -9.94
C ILE A 33 9.16 -3.03 -9.92
N TRP A 34 8.83 -2.39 -11.04
CA TRP A 34 7.64 -1.55 -11.15
C TRP A 34 6.37 -2.34 -10.81
N ARG A 35 6.22 -3.54 -11.40
CA ARG A 35 5.11 -4.44 -11.10
C ARG A 35 5.05 -4.81 -9.61
N GLU A 36 6.21 -5.10 -9.00
CA GLU A 36 6.29 -5.37 -7.56
C GLU A 36 5.89 -4.15 -6.71
N LEU A 37 6.32 -2.94 -7.08
CA LEU A 37 5.95 -1.71 -6.36
C LEU A 37 4.45 -1.49 -6.38
N VAL A 38 3.85 -1.51 -7.57
CA VAL A 38 2.40 -1.32 -7.75
C VAL A 38 1.61 -2.37 -6.97
N ALA A 39 2.01 -3.64 -7.05
CA ALA A 39 1.36 -4.72 -6.31
C ALA A 39 1.45 -4.51 -4.80
N ASN A 40 2.59 -4.06 -4.28
CA ASN A 40 2.77 -3.79 -2.85
C ASN A 40 1.95 -2.58 -2.38
N TRP A 41 1.93 -1.49 -3.14
CA TRP A 41 1.12 -0.31 -2.83
C TRP A 41 -0.36 -0.69 -2.80
N LYS A 42 -0.85 -1.39 -3.83
CA LYS A 42 -2.25 -1.87 -3.90
C LYS A 42 -2.59 -2.71 -2.67
N ARG A 43 -1.77 -3.71 -2.37
CA ARG A 43 -1.99 -4.62 -1.23
C ARG A 43 -1.99 -3.86 0.09
N ARG A 44 -1.06 -2.94 0.30
CA ARG A 44 -0.96 -2.20 1.57
C ARG A 44 -2.12 -1.22 1.74
N THR A 45 -2.52 -0.50 0.69
CA THR A 45 -3.73 0.35 0.72
C THR A 45 -4.97 -0.46 1.08
N GLN A 46 -5.21 -1.59 0.42
CA GLN A 46 -6.35 -2.48 0.71
C GLN A 46 -6.34 -3.00 2.16
N LEU A 47 -5.16 -3.36 2.69
CA LEU A 47 -5.03 -3.80 4.08
C LEU A 47 -5.34 -2.68 5.08
N VAL A 48 -4.86 -1.47 4.83
CA VAL A 48 -5.14 -0.32 5.69
C VAL A 48 -6.64 0.00 5.68
N GLU A 49 -7.28 0.02 4.50
CA GLU A 49 -8.73 0.23 4.36
C GLU A 49 -9.54 -0.83 5.11
N TYR A 50 -9.15 -2.10 4.99
CA TYR A 50 -9.76 -3.19 5.76
C TYR A 50 -9.59 -3.00 7.27
N CYS A 51 -8.40 -2.61 7.74
CA CYS A 51 -8.17 -2.31 9.15
C CYS A 51 -9.07 -1.14 9.62
N VAL A 52 -9.28 -0.11 8.78
CA VAL A 52 -10.22 0.98 9.10
C VAL A 52 -11.65 0.43 9.24
N SER A 53 -12.11 -0.43 8.31
CA SER A 53 -13.47 -0.97 8.36
C SER A 53 -13.71 -1.82 9.60
N VAL A 54 -12.73 -2.61 10.03
CA VAL A 54 -12.82 -3.43 11.26
C VAL A 54 -12.95 -2.55 12.51
N VAL A 55 -12.17 -1.47 12.60
CA VAL A 55 -12.26 -0.54 13.74
C VAL A 55 -13.58 0.25 13.70
N ASP A 56 -14.03 0.67 12.51
CA ASP A 56 -15.33 1.34 12.33
C ASP A 56 -16.51 0.43 12.75
N GLN A 57 -16.43 -0.88 12.45
CA GLN A 57 -17.40 -1.87 12.91
C GLN A 57 -17.39 -1.99 14.44
N SER A 58 -16.21 -2.15 15.07
CA SER A 58 -16.12 -2.28 16.53
C SER A 58 -16.66 -1.05 17.27
N LEU A 59 -16.44 0.15 16.72
CA LEU A 59 -17.02 1.38 17.26
C LEU A 59 -18.54 1.42 17.12
N THR A 60 -19.09 0.91 16.02
CA THR A 60 -20.53 0.83 15.80
C THR A 60 -21.18 -0.11 16.82
N GLU A 61 -20.59 -1.29 17.02
CA GLU A 61 -21.05 -2.26 18.01
C GLU A 61 -21.01 -1.69 19.42
N LYS A 62 -19.90 -1.03 19.82
CA LYS A 62 -19.77 -0.41 21.15
C LYS A 62 -20.76 0.74 21.37
N ARG A 63 -21.11 1.50 20.32
CA ARG A 63 -22.16 2.53 20.42
C ARG A 63 -23.52 1.91 20.68
N ALA A 64 -23.89 0.85 19.96
CA ALA A 64 -25.15 0.15 20.18
C ALA A 64 -25.24 -0.40 21.61
N VAL A 65 -24.14 -0.91 22.16
CA VAL A 65 -24.06 -1.37 23.56
C VAL A 65 -24.27 -0.22 24.57
N LEU A 66 -23.77 0.98 24.29
CA LEU A 66 -23.95 2.15 25.17
C LEU A 66 -25.38 2.73 25.11
N GLU A 67 -26.07 2.55 23.98
CA GLU A 67 -27.47 2.94 23.79
C GLU A 67 -28.43 1.99 24.52
N ASP A 68 -28.02 0.74 24.77
CA ASP A 68 -28.76 -0.20 25.59
C ASP A 68 -28.82 0.24 27.06
N GLN A 69 -30.02 0.61 27.50
CA GLN A 69 -30.30 1.11 28.86
C GLN A 69 -30.35 -0.02 29.90
N THR A 70 -30.29 -1.28 29.48
CA THR A 70 -30.32 -2.44 30.39
C THR A 70 -28.97 -2.76 31.02
N GLN A 71 -27.89 -2.13 30.55
CA GLN A 71 -26.54 -2.33 31.08
C GLN A 71 -26.31 -1.66 32.44
N ASP A 72 -25.56 -2.34 33.31
CA ASP A 72 -25.09 -1.76 34.56
C ASP A 72 -24.04 -0.65 34.33
N GLU A 73 -23.97 0.30 35.26
CA GLU A 73 -23.05 1.45 35.22
C GLU A 73 -21.58 1.05 35.06
N SER A 74 -21.16 -0.08 35.64
CA SER A 74 -19.76 -0.51 35.57
C SER A 74 -19.40 -1.01 34.16
N SER A 75 -20.29 -1.78 33.53
CA SER A 75 -20.16 -2.21 32.14
C SER A 75 -20.19 -1.02 31.18
N ARG A 76 -21.08 -0.04 31.41
CA ARG A 76 -21.13 1.18 30.59
C ARG A 76 -19.81 1.96 30.62
N ARG A 77 -19.22 2.16 31.80
CA ARG A 77 -17.91 2.84 31.95
C ARG A 77 -16.78 2.08 31.26
N ARG A 78 -16.77 0.75 31.38
CA ARG A 78 -15.80 -0.10 30.68
C ARG A 78 -15.92 0.05 29.16
N THR A 79 -17.13 -0.07 28.62
CA THR A 79 -17.41 0.09 27.19
C THR A 79 -17.01 1.47 26.68
N GLN A 80 -17.24 2.54 27.46
CA GLN A 80 -16.78 3.89 27.12
C GLN A 80 -15.25 3.98 27.02
N GLY A 81 -14.52 3.36 27.95
CA GLY A 81 -13.06 3.29 27.91
C GLY A 81 -12.54 2.54 26.68
N GLU A 82 -13.13 1.39 26.36
CA GLU A 82 -12.80 0.61 25.17
C GLU A 82 -13.13 1.36 23.87
N MET A 83 -14.25 2.10 23.84
CA MET A 83 -14.63 2.95 22.71
C MET A 83 -13.61 4.08 22.49
N TYR A 84 -13.12 4.72 23.57
CA TYR A 84 -12.08 5.75 23.45
C TYR A 84 -10.78 5.16 22.87
N ALA A 85 -10.35 3.99 23.34
CA ALA A 85 -9.18 3.31 22.81
C ALA A 85 -9.33 3.02 21.30
N ASP A 86 -10.50 2.57 20.87
CA ASP A 86 -10.79 2.34 19.45
C ASP A 86 -10.82 3.63 18.62
N GLN A 87 -11.29 4.75 19.17
CA GLN A 87 -11.24 6.04 18.47
C GLN A 87 -9.80 6.49 18.21
N VAL A 88 -8.91 6.31 19.19
CA VAL A 88 -7.48 6.58 19.02
C VAL A 88 -6.89 5.65 17.97
N LYS A 89 -7.18 4.34 18.05
CA LYS A 89 -6.74 3.34 17.07
C LYS A 89 -7.22 3.67 15.66
N ARG A 90 -8.48 4.07 15.49
CA ARG A 90 -9.06 4.50 14.21
C ARG A 90 -8.28 5.64 13.60
N LYS A 91 -7.92 6.65 14.40
CA LYS A 91 -7.10 7.79 13.94
C LYS A 91 -5.72 7.31 13.49
N GLN A 92 -5.06 6.45 14.26
CA GLN A 92 -3.75 5.89 13.90
C GLN A 92 -3.81 5.11 12.60
N VAL A 93 -4.78 4.19 12.45
CA VAL A 93 -4.93 3.37 11.24
C VAL A 93 -5.27 4.25 10.04
N ARG A 94 -6.10 5.29 10.19
CA ARG A 94 -6.36 6.24 9.09
C ARG A 94 -5.13 7.03 8.69
N ASN A 95 -4.27 7.39 9.65
CA ASN A 95 -3.01 8.06 9.34
C ASN A 95 -2.06 7.17 8.53
N GLU A 96 -2.19 5.83 8.59
CA GLU A 96 -1.40 4.92 7.74
C GLU A 96 -1.67 5.12 6.24
N LEU A 97 -2.83 5.66 5.83
CA LEU A 97 -3.06 6.03 4.43
C LEU A 97 -2.16 7.19 4.00
N SER A 98 -1.92 8.16 4.89
CA SER A 98 -0.97 9.25 4.64
C SER A 98 0.47 8.74 4.67
N VAL A 99 0.80 7.80 5.55
CA VAL A 99 2.11 7.13 5.51
C VAL A 99 2.28 6.41 4.17
N GLU A 100 1.23 5.77 3.66
CA GLU A 100 1.28 5.07 2.38
C GLU A 100 1.50 6.01 1.20
N SER A 101 0.87 7.19 1.16
CA SER A 101 1.14 8.18 0.09
C SER A 101 2.58 8.69 0.14
N ILE A 102 3.14 8.91 1.35
CA ILE A 102 4.55 9.27 1.53
C ILE A 102 5.48 8.15 1.03
N VAL A 103 5.20 6.90 1.40
CA VAL A 103 5.99 5.73 0.98
C VAL A 103 5.92 5.57 -0.54
N ARG A 104 4.73 5.70 -1.13
CA ARG A 104 4.51 5.65 -2.58
C ARG A 104 5.36 6.69 -3.30
N LYS A 105 5.28 7.96 -2.91
CA LYS A 105 6.09 9.04 -3.48
C LYS A 105 7.59 8.75 -3.37
N ARG A 106 8.09 8.47 -2.16
CA ARG A 106 9.53 8.21 -1.94
C ARG A 106 10.04 7.00 -2.71
N SER A 107 9.23 5.95 -2.81
CA SER A 107 9.62 4.74 -3.56
C SER A 107 9.55 4.96 -5.07
N ALA A 108 8.62 5.80 -5.56
CA ALA A 108 8.60 6.23 -6.95
C ALA A 108 9.81 7.12 -7.30
N ASP A 109 10.17 8.10 -6.45
CA ASP A 109 11.38 8.93 -6.63
C ASP A 109 12.66 8.07 -6.67
N ALA A 110 12.75 7.10 -5.75
CA ALA A 110 13.85 6.14 -5.72
C ALA A 110 13.87 5.20 -6.92
N PHE A 111 12.72 4.93 -7.55
CA PHE A 111 12.60 4.15 -8.77
C PHE A 111 13.04 4.98 -9.99
N THR A 112 12.47 6.17 -10.18
CA THR A 112 12.72 7.06 -11.34
C THR A 112 14.18 7.49 -11.42
N SER A 113 14.85 7.73 -10.29
CA SER A 113 16.29 8.01 -10.24
C SER A 113 17.17 6.90 -10.82
N ARG A 114 16.69 5.64 -10.82
CA ARG A 114 17.44 4.48 -11.32
C ARG A 114 16.93 3.98 -12.67
N CYS A 115 15.64 4.16 -12.94
CA CYS A 115 14.93 3.75 -14.15
C CYS A 115 14.44 5.00 -14.91
N LYS A 116 15.38 5.88 -15.29
CA LYS A 116 15.09 7.25 -15.76
C LYS A 116 14.19 7.34 -17.01
N TYR A 117 14.27 6.35 -17.90
CA TYR A 117 13.51 6.30 -19.15
C TYR A 117 12.31 5.36 -19.09
N PHE A 118 12.04 4.77 -17.91
CA PHE A 118 10.92 3.87 -17.74
C PHE A 118 9.60 4.64 -17.82
N VAL A 119 8.67 4.11 -18.61
CA VAL A 119 7.28 4.59 -18.65
C VAL A 119 6.38 3.38 -18.44
N PRO A 120 5.42 3.43 -17.50
CA PRO A 120 4.47 2.34 -17.30
C PRO A 120 3.73 1.98 -18.60
N PRO A 121 3.57 0.68 -18.92
CA PRO A 121 2.82 0.24 -20.10
C PRO A 121 1.40 0.82 -20.11
N GLN A 122 0.93 1.29 -21.27
CA GLN A 122 -0.42 1.87 -21.38
C GLN A 122 -1.55 0.87 -21.11
N THR A 123 -1.26 -0.42 -21.21
CA THR A 123 -2.21 -1.51 -20.95
C THR A 123 -2.59 -1.62 -19.47
N ASP A 124 -1.75 -1.13 -18.56
CA ASP A 124 -1.99 -1.19 -17.12
C ASP A 124 -2.48 0.16 -16.58
N THR A 125 -3.80 0.36 -16.71
CA THR A 125 -4.45 1.61 -16.29
C THR A 125 -4.39 1.85 -14.78
N GLU A 126 -4.37 0.79 -13.96
CA GLU A 126 -4.25 0.91 -12.50
C GLU A 126 -2.84 1.33 -12.11
N ALA A 127 -1.80 0.66 -12.64
CA ALA A 127 -0.41 1.04 -12.41
C ALA A 127 -0.16 2.49 -12.81
N ARG A 128 -0.75 2.93 -13.93
CA ARG A 128 -0.59 4.30 -14.42
C ARG A 128 -1.25 5.33 -13.51
N LYS A 129 -2.45 5.06 -12.99
CA LYS A 129 -3.06 5.91 -11.95
C LYS A 129 -2.17 6.01 -10.70
N MET A 130 -1.55 4.90 -10.30
CA MET A 130 -0.62 4.90 -9.15
C MET A 130 0.67 5.66 -9.43
N TRP A 131 1.19 5.60 -10.65
CA TRP A 131 2.32 6.41 -11.11
C TRP A 131 2.00 7.91 -10.97
N GLU A 132 0.88 8.34 -11.54
CA GLU A 132 0.46 9.74 -11.49
C GLU A 132 0.15 10.21 -10.06
N ALA A 133 -0.44 9.35 -9.22
CA ALA A 133 -0.66 9.65 -7.80
C ALA A 133 0.67 9.82 -7.05
N ALA A 134 1.67 8.99 -7.34
CA ALA A 134 3.00 9.10 -6.74
C ALA A 134 3.70 10.42 -7.10
N GLU A 135 3.56 10.89 -8.35
CA GLU A 135 4.12 12.17 -8.81
C GLU A 135 3.47 13.37 -8.10
N ARG A 136 2.15 13.33 -7.88
CA ARG A 136 1.43 14.38 -7.15
C ARG A 136 1.63 14.33 -5.64
N GLY A 137 1.95 13.16 -5.09
CA GLY A 137 2.06 12.93 -3.65
C GLY A 137 0.71 12.66 -2.98
N ASP A 138 -0.25 12.16 -3.75
CA ASP A 138 -1.61 11.79 -3.30
C ASP A 138 -1.72 10.30 -2.90
#